data_AF-A0A927LY02-F1
#
_entry.id   AF-A0A927LY02-F1
#
_cell.length_a   1.000
_cell.length_b   1.000
_cell.length_c   1.000
_cell.angle_alpha   90.00
_cell.angle_beta   90.00
_cell.angle_gamma   90.00
#
_symmetry.space_group_name_H-M   'P 1'
#
loop_
_entity.id
_entity.type
_entity.pdbx_description
1 polymer ?
#
loop_
_entity_poly.entity_id
_entity_poly.type
_entity_poly.pdbx_seq_one_letter_code
_entity_poly.pdbx_strand_id
1 'polypeptide(L)'
;MEKVLYSSLINIPQSTTIWLVLVGLALAGGIALVVRPRRDDTGREMTGRQAGTGYDVAVRDAEGRRERLAVRAAELNRYAEEVTVAAERSAVTARRRRDEWVAAQEQAETAWQAYEVADAAARRVSAAGVLPEPRTPRTPAEYADRERYLHRAAMAAATRQELSVLQLSDALANRNGWDPRRHPAEQEIVLRRAARDSLLAAHAVAAERERSTWRDAEVAAAAARSLREEAFAAASRTAQVRRWLPSARKPGGSSSGSSTGTPSQAVRRSRPVRRWRAARAG
;
A
#
# COMPACT_ATOMS: atom_id res chain seq x y z
N MET A 1 -0.22 29.92 -16.55
CA MET A 1 -0.71 29.12 -15.42
C MET A 1 -2.19 28.70 -15.63
N GLU A 2 -2.61 28.43 -16.88
CA GLU A 2 -4.03 28.16 -17.23
C GLU A 2 -4.30 26.73 -17.74
N LYS A 3 -3.25 25.97 -18.11
CA LYS A 3 -3.42 24.62 -18.68
C LYS A 3 -3.63 23.51 -17.65
N VAL A 4 -3.38 23.77 -16.36
CA VAL A 4 -3.49 22.75 -15.29
C VAL A 4 -4.93 22.66 -14.74
N LEU A 5 -5.72 23.73 -14.87
CA LEU A 5 -7.12 23.76 -14.41
C LEU A 5 -8.05 22.96 -15.34
N TYR A 6 -7.77 22.92 -16.65
CA TYR A 6 -8.57 22.16 -17.62
C TYR A 6 -8.44 20.63 -17.47
N SER A 7 -7.27 20.13 -17.07
CA SER A 7 -7.06 18.70 -16.86
C SER A 7 -7.77 18.16 -15.60
N SER A 8 -8.13 19.03 -14.66
CA SER A 8 -8.84 18.64 -13.43
C SER A 8 -10.36 18.63 -13.59
N LEU A 9 -10.92 19.43 -14.51
CA LEU A 9 -12.35 19.37 -14.82
C LEU A 9 -12.75 18.14 -15.65
N ILE A 10 -11.80 17.50 -16.35
CA ILE A 10 -12.07 16.34 -17.22
C ILE A 10 -12.00 14.98 -16.51
N ASN A 11 -11.40 14.91 -15.31
CA ASN A 11 -11.29 13.66 -14.54
C ASN A 11 -12.33 13.51 -13.40
N ILE A 12 -13.11 14.55 -13.10
CA ILE A 12 -14.23 14.50 -12.14
C ILE A 12 -15.51 13.79 -12.68
N PRO A 13 -15.84 13.73 -13.99
CA PRO A 13 -17.12 13.16 -14.43
C PRO A 13 -17.19 11.63 -14.39
N GLN A 14 -16.06 10.92 -14.21
CA GLN A 14 -16.06 9.44 -14.15
C GLN A 14 -16.55 8.90 -12.80
N SER A 15 -16.21 9.57 -11.69
CA SER A 15 -16.67 9.15 -10.36
C SER A 15 -18.18 9.38 -10.20
N THR A 16 -18.71 10.46 -10.77
CA THR A 16 -20.14 10.82 -10.72
C THR A 16 -21.00 9.88 -11.57
N THR A 17 -20.49 9.42 -12.71
CA THR A 17 -21.22 8.45 -13.56
C THR A 17 -21.36 7.09 -12.89
N ILE A 18 -20.29 6.60 -12.25
CA ILE A 18 -20.34 5.34 -11.47
C ILE A 18 -21.37 5.46 -10.32
N TRP A 19 -21.37 6.59 -9.61
CA TRP A 19 -22.32 6.85 -8.53
C TRP A 19 -23.78 6.88 -9.01
N LEU A 20 -24.05 7.55 -10.14
CA LEU A 20 -25.40 7.63 -10.71
C LEU A 20 -25.91 6.27 -11.21
N VAL A 21 -25.03 5.44 -11.79
CA VAL A 21 -25.38 4.07 -12.20
C VAL A 21 -25.73 3.21 -11.00
N LEU A 22 -24.98 3.31 -9.90
CA LEU A 22 -25.26 2.56 -8.67
C LEU A 22 -26.57 3.00 -8.00
N VAL A 23 -26.84 4.31 -7.95
CA VAL A 23 -28.11 4.86 -7.43
C VAL A 23 -29.29 4.44 -8.32
N GLY A 24 -29.11 4.45 -9.65
CA GLY A 24 -30.12 3.98 -10.60
C GLY A 24 -30.44 2.49 -10.42
N LEU A 25 -29.43 1.65 -10.23
CA LEU A 25 -29.60 0.21 -9.96
C LEU A 25 -30.30 -0.04 -8.62
N ALA A 26 -29.95 0.72 -7.57
CA ALA A 26 -30.61 0.62 -6.26
C ALA A 26 -32.09 1.03 -6.33
N LEU A 27 -32.41 2.11 -7.06
CA LEU A 27 -33.79 2.54 -7.29
C LEU A 27 -34.59 1.52 -8.11
N ALA A 28 -34.00 0.99 -9.18
CA ALA A 28 -34.65 -0.04 -10.00
C ALA A 28 -34.92 -1.33 -9.20
N GLY A 29 -33.98 -1.76 -8.35
CA GLY A 29 -34.17 -2.88 -7.43
C GLY A 29 -35.25 -2.62 -6.38
N GLY A 30 -35.32 -1.39 -5.86
CA GLY A 30 -36.37 -0.96 -4.93
C GLY A 30 -37.76 -0.96 -5.57
N ILE A 31 -37.90 -0.44 -6.78
CA ILE A 31 -39.16 -0.42 -7.54
C ILE A 31 -39.60 -1.85 -7.89
N ALA A 32 -38.67 -2.73 -8.30
CA ALA A 32 -38.98 -4.14 -8.57
C ALA A 32 -39.48 -4.91 -7.34
N LEU A 33 -39.06 -4.51 -6.13
CA LEU A 33 -39.53 -5.07 -4.88
C LEU A 33 -40.93 -4.58 -4.49
N VAL A 34 -41.29 -3.34 -4.83
CA VAL A 34 -42.61 -2.75 -4.56
C VAL A 34 -43.67 -3.22 -5.57
N VAL A 35 -43.28 -3.48 -6.82
CA VAL A 35 -44.19 -3.95 -7.89
C VAL A 35 -44.40 -5.47 -7.87
N ARG A 36 -43.82 -6.21 -6.90
CA ARG A 36 -44.02 -7.65 -6.81
C ARG A 36 -45.53 -7.95 -6.64
N PRO A 37 -46.20 -8.55 -7.63
CA PRO A 37 -47.63 -8.75 -7.57
C PRO A 37 -47.92 -9.70 -6.42
N ARG A 38 -48.69 -9.20 -5.46
CA ARG A 38 -49.35 -9.98 -4.43
C ARG A 38 -50.20 -11.00 -5.18
N ARG A 39 -49.76 -12.26 -5.20
CA ARG A 39 -50.56 -13.35 -5.75
C ARG A 39 -51.74 -13.52 -4.81
N ASP A 40 -52.90 -13.09 -5.27
CA ASP A 40 -54.15 -13.26 -4.55
C ASP A 40 -54.49 -14.75 -4.47
N ASP A 41 -54.56 -15.22 -3.22
CA ASP A 41 -55.22 -16.44 -2.79
C ASP A 41 -56.73 -16.29 -3.06
N THR A 42 -57.22 -16.84 -4.16
CA THR A 42 -58.64 -17.19 -4.29
C THR A 42 -58.79 -18.51 -5.01
N GLY A 43 -59.04 -19.56 -4.22
CA GLY A 43 -59.31 -20.90 -4.73
C GLY A 43 -59.64 -21.89 -3.61
N ARG A 44 -60.50 -21.50 -2.68
CA ARG A 44 -61.12 -22.42 -1.72
C ARG A 44 -62.52 -22.75 -2.21
N GLU A 45 -62.63 -23.83 -2.98
CA GLU A 45 -63.87 -24.59 -3.06
C GLU A 45 -63.61 -26.01 -2.55
N MET A 46 -64.32 -26.32 -1.47
CA MET A 46 -64.33 -27.58 -0.77
C MET A 46 -64.89 -28.68 -1.68
N THR A 47 -64.19 -29.80 -1.78
CA THR A 47 -64.86 -31.10 -1.86
C THR A 47 -64.06 -32.16 -1.09
N GLY A 48 -64.70 -32.67 -0.05
CA GLY A 48 -64.68 -34.09 0.33
C GLY A 48 -63.34 -34.76 0.68
N ARG A 49 -63.22 -35.14 1.96
CA ARG A 49 -62.73 -36.46 2.41
C ARG A 49 -61.28 -36.80 2.05
N GLN A 50 -60.36 -36.58 3.01
CA GLN A 50 -59.33 -37.57 3.42
C GLN A 50 -58.44 -37.01 4.55
N ALA A 51 -58.67 -37.50 5.77
CA ALA A 51 -57.91 -37.16 6.97
C ALA A 51 -56.53 -37.87 7.06
N GLY A 52 -55.84 -38.05 5.91
CA GLY A 52 -54.58 -38.81 5.82
C GLY A 52 -53.40 -38.08 5.16
N THR A 53 -53.59 -36.89 4.59
CA THR A 53 -52.60 -36.21 3.72
C THR A 53 -51.88 -35.02 4.35
N GLY A 54 -52.33 -34.51 5.50
CA GLY A 54 -51.71 -33.34 6.15
C GLY A 54 -50.30 -33.60 6.71
N TYR A 55 -50.00 -34.84 7.09
CA TYR A 55 -48.67 -35.24 7.56
C TYR A 55 -47.62 -35.18 6.44
N ASP A 56 -47.97 -35.65 5.24
CA ASP A 56 -47.04 -35.72 4.10
C ASP A 56 -46.70 -34.32 3.55
N VAL A 57 -47.67 -33.40 3.58
CA VAL A 57 -47.44 -31.98 3.24
C VAL A 57 -46.51 -31.30 4.26
N ALA A 58 -46.72 -31.53 5.56
CA ALA A 58 -45.89 -30.95 6.61
C ALA A 58 -44.44 -31.47 6.58
N VAL A 59 -44.25 -32.75 6.24
CA VAL A 59 -42.92 -33.37 6.06
C VAL A 59 -42.20 -32.77 4.85
N ARG A 60 -42.86 -32.68 3.68
CA ARG A 60 -42.28 -32.06 2.48
C ARG A 60 -41.91 -30.59 2.69
N ASP A 61 -42.74 -29.84 3.41
CA ASP A 61 -42.42 -28.45 3.75
C ASP A 61 -41.21 -28.34 4.69
N ALA A 62 -41.09 -29.27 5.65
CA ALA A 62 -39.93 -29.32 6.54
C ALA A 62 -38.64 -29.69 5.80
N GLU A 63 -38.71 -30.61 4.84
CA GLU A 63 -37.60 -30.98 3.96
C GLU A 63 -37.19 -29.81 3.05
N GLY A 64 -38.15 -29.14 2.41
CA GLY A 64 -37.86 -27.94 1.61
C GLY A 64 -37.24 -26.81 2.44
N ARG A 65 -37.65 -26.64 3.71
CA ARG A 65 -36.98 -25.68 4.63
C ARG A 65 -35.54 -26.10 4.93
N ARG A 66 -35.28 -27.38 5.13
CA ARG A 66 -33.91 -27.91 5.39
C ARG A 66 -33.01 -27.72 4.19
N GLU A 67 -33.49 -28.01 2.99
CA GLU A 67 -32.75 -27.82 1.75
C GLU A 67 -32.38 -26.34 1.56
N ARG A 68 -33.34 -25.42 1.74
CA ARG A 68 -33.08 -23.97 1.68
C ARG A 68 -32.03 -23.51 2.69
N LEU A 69 -32.06 -24.04 3.92
CA LEU A 69 -31.06 -23.75 4.94
C LEU A 69 -29.68 -24.32 4.59
N ALA A 70 -29.62 -25.51 4.00
CA ALA A 70 -28.38 -26.15 3.56
C ALA A 70 -27.72 -25.37 2.41
N VAL A 71 -28.51 -24.94 1.42
CA VAL A 71 -28.03 -24.09 0.32
C VAL A 71 -27.47 -22.77 0.87
N ARG A 72 -28.22 -22.08 1.73
CA ARG A 72 -27.78 -20.83 2.36
C ARG A 72 -26.51 -21.03 3.19
N ALA A 73 -26.39 -22.14 3.90
CA ALA A 73 -25.18 -22.47 4.65
C ALA A 73 -23.98 -22.67 3.72
N ALA A 74 -24.15 -23.37 2.60
CA ALA A 74 -23.08 -23.57 1.62
C ALA A 74 -22.61 -22.24 1.02
N GLU A 75 -23.54 -21.35 0.66
CA GLU A 75 -23.23 -20.00 0.17
C GLU A 75 -22.46 -19.17 1.20
N LEU A 76 -22.88 -19.20 2.47
CA LEU A 76 -22.18 -18.50 3.55
C LEU A 76 -20.78 -19.06 3.82
N ASN A 77 -20.58 -20.37 3.72
CA ASN A 77 -19.24 -20.96 3.82
C ASN A 77 -18.36 -20.47 2.67
N ARG A 78 -18.84 -20.51 1.42
CA ARG A 78 -18.09 -20.02 0.26
C ARG A 78 -17.72 -18.54 0.40
N TYR A 79 -18.68 -17.70 0.79
CA TYR A 79 -18.44 -16.29 1.04
C TYR A 79 -17.39 -16.08 2.14
N ALA A 80 -17.48 -16.81 3.26
CA ALA A 80 -16.50 -16.70 4.34
C ALA A 80 -15.09 -17.12 3.89
N GLU A 81 -14.96 -18.15 3.05
CA GLU A 81 -13.70 -18.57 2.45
C GLU A 81 -13.13 -17.47 1.53
N GLU A 82 -13.95 -16.90 0.64
CA GLU A 82 -13.55 -15.83 -0.28
C GLU A 82 -13.07 -14.58 0.46
N VAL A 83 -13.81 -14.14 1.48
CA VAL A 83 -13.43 -12.97 2.28
C VAL A 83 -12.17 -13.25 3.10
N THR A 84 -11.98 -14.47 3.60
CA THR A 84 -10.75 -14.85 4.31
C THR A 84 -9.53 -14.75 3.38
N VAL A 85 -9.63 -15.29 2.16
CA VAL A 85 -8.57 -15.17 1.15
C VAL A 85 -8.31 -13.70 0.78
N ALA A 86 -9.36 -12.89 0.64
CA ALA A 86 -9.23 -11.46 0.38
C ALA A 86 -8.51 -10.73 1.53
N ALA A 87 -8.86 -11.04 2.78
CA ALA A 87 -8.23 -10.49 3.98
C ALA A 87 -6.75 -10.85 4.07
N GLU A 88 -6.39 -12.10 3.77
CA GLU A 88 -4.99 -12.55 3.73
C GLU A 88 -4.18 -11.80 2.66
N ARG A 89 -4.71 -11.70 1.43
CA ARG A 89 -4.06 -10.94 0.34
C ARG A 89 -3.91 -9.46 0.67
N SER A 90 -4.91 -8.86 1.30
CA SER A 90 -4.86 -7.48 1.74
C SER A 90 -3.82 -7.27 2.84
N ALA A 91 -3.69 -8.20 3.78
CA ALA A 91 -2.65 -8.16 4.81
C ALA A 91 -1.24 -8.22 4.22
N VAL A 92 -1.00 -9.05 3.19
CA VAL A 92 0.28 -9.09 2.47
C VAL A 92 0.56 -7.75 1.79
N THR A 93 -0.45 -7.15 1.16
CA THR A 93 -0.32 -5.84 0.50
C THR A 93 -0.02 -4.74 1.51
N ALA A 94 -0.72 -4.71 2.65
CA ALA A 94 -0.47 -3.76 3.72
C ALA A 94 0.96 -3.86 4.26
N ARG A 95 1.48 -5.09 4.44
CA ARG A 95 2.88 -5.29 4.84
C ARG A 95 3.85 -4.76 3.76
N ARG A 96 3.61 -5.06 2.48
CA ARG A 96 4.46 -4.56 1.40
C ARG A 96 4.50 -3.04 1.35
N ARG A 97 3.34 -2.37 1.47
CA ARG A 97 3.28 -0.90 1.51
C ARG A 97 3.95 -0.33 2.75
N ARG A 98 3.88 -1.03 3.88
CA ARG A 98 4.62 -0.65 5.08
C ARG A 98 6.12 -0.70 4.86
N ASP A 99 6.62 -1.78 4.24
CA ASP A 99 8.04 -1.93 3.91
C ASP A 99 8.50 -0.85 2.92
N GLU A 100 7.68 -0.55 1.90
CA GLU A 100 7.92 0.55 0.94
C GLU A 100 7.99 1.93 1.65
N TRP A 101 7.10 2.19 2.61
CA TRP A 101 7.14 3.43 3.40
C TRP A 101 8.38 3.52 4.30
N VAL A 102 8.80 2.43 4.96
CA VAL A 102 10.03 2.42 5.76
C VAL A 102 11.24 2.74 4.88
N ALA A 103 11.33 2.14 3.69
CA ALA A 103 12.41 2.46 2.75
C ALA A 103 12.39 3.93 2.29
N ALA A 104 11.19 4.50 2.07
CA ALA A 104 11.07 5.92 1.72
C ALA A 104 11.46 6.85 2.87
N GLN A 105 11.14 6.48 4.11
CA GLN A 105 11.56 7.20 5.32
C GLN A 105 13.08 7.19 5.47
N GLU A 106 13.72 6.03 5.32
CA GLU A 106 15.20 5.92 5.37
C GLU A 106 15.87 6.79 4.31
N GLN A 107 15.30 6.86 3.10
CA GLN A 107 15.78 7.75 2.03
C GLN A 107 15.62 9.23 2.39
N ALA A 108 14.47 9.63 2.95
CA ALA A 108 14.23 11.00 3.38
C ALA A 108 15.21 11.42 4.49
N GLU A 109 15.43 10.56 5.48
CA GLU A 109 16.39 10.79 6.56
C GLU A 109 17.83 10.88 6.04
N THR A 110 18.23 9.99 5.14
CA THR A 110 19.56 10.05 4.50
C THR A 110 19.76 11.36 3.74
N ALA A 111 18.74 11.80 2.99
CA ALA A 111 18.78 13.07 2.27
C ALA A 111 18.85 14.28 3.23
N TRP A 112 18.14 14.22 4.36
CA TRP A 112 18.21 15.23 5.41
C TRP A 112 19.61 15.33 6.03
N GLN A 113 20.22 14.20 6.38
CA GLN A 113 21.58 14.18 6.92
C GLN A 113 22.61 14.72 5.92
N ALA A 114 22.48 14.38 4.63
CA ALA A 114 23.33 14.94 3.59
C ALA A 114 23.18 16.46 3.48
N TYR A 115 21.94 16.97 3.56
CA TYR A 115 21.67 18.40 3.59
C TYR A 115 22.32 19.08 4.81
N GLU A 116 22.18 18.52 6.02
CA GLU A 116 22.76 19.08 7.24
C GLU A 116 24.30 19.19 7.14
N VAL A 117 24.96 18.15 6.61
CA VAL A 117 26.40 18.16 6.38
C VAL A 117 26.78 19.27 5.37
N ALA A 118 26.02 19.42 4.30
CA ALA A 118 26.25 20.44 3.29
C ALA A 118 25.99 21.86 3.80
N ASP A 119 24.94 22.07 4.61
CA ASP A 119 24.63 23.36 5.21
C ASP A 119 25.69 23.75 6.24
N ALA A 120 26.14 22.83 7.08
CA ALA A 120 27.26 23.06 7.99
C ALA A 120 28.55 23.45 7.23
N ALA A 121 28.85 22.77 6.11
CA ALA A 121 29.96 23.13 5.25
C ALA A 121 29.78 24.53 4.63
N ALA A 122 28.59 24.85 4.12
CA ALA A 122 28.28 26.16 3.55
C ALA A 122 28.40 27.29 4.58
N ARG A 123 27.94 27.09 5.82
CA ARG A 123 28.09 28.06 6.92
C ARG A 123 29.55 28.30 7.28
N ARG A 124 30.36 27.24 7.39
CA ARG A 124 31.80 27.35 7.68
C ARG A 124 32.53 28.18 6.63
N VAL A 125 32.29 27.91 5.34
CA VAL A 125 32.94 28.66 4.26
C VAL A 125 32.41 30.09 4.17
N SER A 126 31.11 30.30 4.39
CA SER A 126 30.53 31.65 4.41
C SER A 126 31.13 32.52 5.51
N ALA A 127 31.46 31.94 6.68
CA ALA A 127 32.14 32.66 7.76
C ALA A 127 33.56 33.12 7.35
N ALA A 128 34.25 32.34 6.50
CA ALA A 128 35.55 32.74 5.95
C ALA A 128 35.46 33.87 4.91
N GLY A 129 34.29 34.08 4.30
CA GLY A 129 34.04 35.16 3.34
C GLY A 129 34.06 36.57 3.93
N VAL A 130 34.13 36.71 5.26
CA VAL A 130 34.30 38.00 5.96
C VAL A 130 35.75 38.51 5.85
N LEU A 131 36.71 37.63 5.55
CA LEU A 131 38.10 38.00 5.40
C LEU A 131 38.30 38.82 4.12
N PRO A 132 39.06 39.93 4.18
CA PRO A 132 39.31 40.76 3.00
C PRO A 132 40.06 39.96 1.95
N GLU A 133 39.69 40.13 0.67
CA GLU A 133 40.39 39.49 -0.42
C GLU A 133 41.86 39.94 -0.46
N PRO A 134 42.82 39.00 -0.59
CA PRO A 134 44.20 39.34 -0.86
C PRO A 134 44.27 40.25 -2.10
N ARG A 135 44.93 41.41 -1.96
CA ARG A 135 45.17 42.35 -3.07
C ARG A 135 46.33 41.86 -3.95
N THR A 136 46.33 40.59 -4.33
CA THR A 136 47.31 40.05 -5.26
C THR A 136 46.98 40.49 -6.69
N PRO A 137 47.97 40.97 -7.46
CA PRO A 137 47.75 41.35 -8.85
C PRO A 137 47.37 40.12 -9.66
N ARG A 138 46.20 40.19 -10.31
CA ARG A 138 45.59 39.07 -11.04
C ARG A 138 46.33 38.84 -12.35
N THR A 139 47.05 37.72 -12.46
CA THR A 139 47.78 37.34 -13.69
C THR A 139 46.95 36.38 -14.56
N PRO A 140 47.20 36.30 -15.88
CA PRO A 140 46.56 35.30 -16.75
C PRO A 140 46.76 33.84 -16.26
N ALA A 141 47.93 33.53 -15.71
CA ALA A 141 48.21 32.22 -15.12
C ALA A 141 47.31 31.92 -13.91
N GLU A 142 47.10 32.92 -13.05
CA GLU A 142 46.23 32.80 -11.88
C GLU A 142 44.76 32.59 -12.28
N TYR A 143 44.27 33.26 -13.33
CA TYR A 143 42.92 33.00 -13.85
C TYR A 143 42.75 31.56 -14.35
N ALA A 144 43.74 31.03 -15.08
CA ALA A 144 43.72 29.65 -15.53
C ALA A 144 43.72 28.66 -14.36
N ASP A 145 44.46 28.95 -13.28
CA ASP A 145 44.45 28.14 -12.06
C ASP A 145 43.11 28.16 -11.34
N ARG A 146 42.47 29.33 -11.25
CA ARG A 146 41.13 29.49 -10.66
C ARG A 146 40.07 28.74 -11.46
N GLU A 147 40.11 28.80 -12.78
CA GLU A 147 39.22 28.03 -13.66
C GLU A 147 39.42 26.52 -13.47
N ARG A 148 40.68 26.05 -13.48
CA ARG A 148 41.00 24.64 -13.19
C ARG A 148 40.54 24.20 -11.81
N TYR A 149 40.64 25.07 -10.80
CA TYR A 149 40.14 24.80 -9.47
C TYR A 149 38.62 24.64 -9.47
N LEU A 150 37.89 25.61 -10.05
CA LEU A 150 36.43 25.56 -10.13
C LEU A 150 35.94 24.28 -10.82
N HIS A 151 36.51 23.93 -11.97
CA HIS A 151 36.14 22.71 -12.70
C HIS A 151 36.39 21.44 -11.87
N ARG A 152 37.56 21.33 -11.22
CA ARG A 152 37.87 20.16 -10.37
C ARG A 152 36.93 20.08 -9.16
N ALA A 153 36.64 21.20 -8.51
CA ALA A 153 35.75 21.25 -7.36
C ALA A 153 34.31 20.89 -7.75
N ALA A 154 33.81 21.43 -8.86
CA ALA A 154 32.48 21.12 -9.40
C ALA A 154 32.36 19.65 -9.79
N MET A 155 33.35 19.08 -10.49
CA MET A 155 33.41 17.66 -10.81
C MET A 155 33.41 16.78 -9.56
N ALA A 156 34.20 17.15 -8.53
CA ALA A 156 34.24 16.40 -7.29
C ALA A 156 32.88 16.44 -6.55
N ALA A 157 32.21 17.58 -6.53
CA ALA A 157 30.87 17.73 -5.95
C ALA A 157 29.81 16.93 -6.73
N ALA A 158 29.88 16.92 -8.05
CA ALA A 158 29.00 16.09 -8.89
C ALA A 158 29.22 14.59 -8.67
N THR A 159 30.47 14.13 -8.53
CA THR A 159 30.77 12.73 -8.20
C THR A 159 30.20 12.31 -6.84
N ARG A 160 30.15 13.24 -5.88
CA ARG A 160 29.49 13.04 -4.58
C ARG A 160 27.97 13.22 -4.62
N GLN A 161 27.39 13.47 -5.81
CA GLN A 161 25.96 13.74 -6.01
C GLN A 161 25.45 14.99 -5.27
N GLU A 162 26.34 15.91 -4.91
CA GLU A 162 25.98 17.18 -4.26
C GLU A 162 25.48 18.21 -5.29
N LEU A 163 26.00 18.15 -6.52
CA LEU A 163 25.56 18.96 -7.64
C LEU A 163 24.79 18.12 -8.67
N SER A 164 23.72 18.69 -9.20
CA SER A 164 23.01 18.12 -10.34
C SER A 164 23.84 18.21 -11.63
N VAL A 165 23.54 17.35 -12.61
CA VAL A 165 24.19 17.37 -13.92
C VAL A 165 24.05 18.72 -14.63
N LEU A 166 22.90 19.39 -14.48
CA LEU A 166 22.66 20.72 -15.03
C LEU A 166 23.56 21.76 -14.36
N GLN A 167 23.65 21.74 -13.03
CA GLN A 167 24.54 22.65 -12.29
C GLN A 167 26.02 22.42 -12.63
N LEU A 168 26.44 21.16 -12.84
CA LEU A 168 27.78 20.85 -13.32
C LEU A 168 28.01 21.43 -14.72
N SER A 169 27.07 21.25 -15.64
CA SER A 169 27.15 21.81 -16.99
C SER A 169 27.25 23.34 -16.96
N ASP A 170 26.48 23.99 -16.10
CA ASP A 170 26.54 25.44 -15.92
C ASP A 170 27.85 25.92 -15.29
N ALA A 171 28.42 25.15 -14.36
CA ALA A 171 29.73 25.44 -13.77
C ALA A 171 30.85 25.36 -14.81
N LEU A 172 30.84 24.31 -15.65
CA LEU A 172 31.82 24.14 -16.74
C LEU A 172 31.64 25.15 -17.87
N ALA A 173 30.43 25.68 -18.04
CA ALA A 173 30.11 26.70 -19.04
C ALA A 173 30.20 28.13 -18.50
N ASN A 174 30.58 28.32 -17.23
CA ASN A 174 30.65 29.62 -16.56
C ASN A 174 29.33 30.43 -16.65
N ARG A 175 28.18 29.75 -16.49
CA ARG A 175 26.83 30.34 -16.53
C ARG A 175 26.22 30.44 -15.14
N ASN A 176 25.05 31.05 -14.99
CA ASN A 176 24.26 31.03 -13.75
C ASN A 176 25.03 31.43 -12.47
N GLY A 177 25.95 32.39 -12.60
CA GLY A 177 26.74 32.90 -11.47
C GLY A 177 28.02 32.14 -11.14
N TRP A 178 28.35 31.09 -11.90
CA TRP A 178 29.66 30.44 -11.90
C TRP A 178 30.66 31.31 -12.66
N ASP A 179 31.48 32.07 -11.93
CA ASP A 179 32.49 32.96 -12.51
C ASP A 179 33.90 32.52 -12.08
N PRO A 180 34.73 32.03 -13.02
CA PRO A 180 36.09 31.58 -12.73
C PRO A 180 37.03 32.74 -12.36
N ARG A 181 36.63 34.00 -12.59
CA ARG A 181 37.42 35.18 -12.21
C ARG A 181 37.30 35.56 -10.75
N ARG A 182 36.29 35.05 -10.04
CA ARG A 182 36.09 35.26 -8.60
C ARG A 182 37.26 34.73 -7.80
N HIS A 183 37.44 35.24 -6.58
CA HIS A 183 38.43 34.68 -5.67
C HIS A 183 38.07 33.22 -5.33
N PRO A 184 39.04 32.30 -5.19
CA PRO A 184 38.75 30.89 -4.87
C PRO A 184 37.83 30.69 -3.65
N ALA A 185 37.94 31.56 -2.64
CA ALA A 185 37.04 31.53 -1.49
C ALA A 185 35.57 31.83 -1.89
N GLU A 186 35.34 32.83 -2.74
CA GLU A 186 34.01 33.13 -3.26
C GLU A 186 33.47 32.00 -4.14
N GLN A 187 34.32 31.37 -4.93
CA GLN A 187 33.95 30.19 -5.74
C GLN A 187 33.50 29.03 -4.86
N GLU A 188 34.23 28.75 -3.77
CA GLU A 188 33.84 27.72 -2.80
C GLU A 188 32.53 28.10 -2.08
N ILE A 189 32.29 29.38 -1.75
CA ILE A 189 31.00 29.83 -1.18
C ILE A 189 29.85 29.53 -2.15
N VAL A 190 30.00 29.89 -3.43
CA VAL A 190 28.99 29.64 -4.47
C VAL A 190 28.75 28.14 -4.62
N LEU A 191 29.83 27.35 -4.68
CA LEU A 191 29.75 25.91 -4.82
C LEU A 191 29.02 25.26 -3.63
N ARG A 192 29.37 25.64 -2.40
CA ARG A 192 28.75 25.08 -1.19
C ARG A 192 27.30 25.48 -1.05
N ARG A 193 26.94 26.71 -1.43
CA ARG A 193 25.54 27.14 -1.50
C ARG A 193 24.76 26.33 -2.53
N ALA A 194 25.30 26.14 -3.73
CA ALA A 194 24.66 25.34 -4.78
C ALA A 194 24.47 23.88 -4.36
N ALA A 195 25.46 23.28 -3.71
CA ALA A 195 25.37 21.93 -3.15
C ALA A 195 24.29 21.81 -2.06
N ARG A 196 24.28 22.75 -1.11
CA ARG A 196 23.26 22.82 -0.05
C ARG A 196 21.85 22.91 -0.65
N ASP A 197 21.64 23.82 -1.61
CA ASP A 197 20.33 24.07 -2.19
C ASP A 197 19.85 22.86 -3.03
N SER A 198 20.78 22.21 -3.75
CA SER A 198 20.52 20.95 -4.48
C SER A 198 20.09 19.82 -3.53
N LEU A 199 20.81 19.62 -2.43
CA LEU A 199 20.49 18.59 -1.43
C LEU A 199 19.19 18.88 -0.67
N LEU A 200 18.90 20.15 -0.41
CA LEU A 200 17.62 20.57 0.17
C LEU A 200 16.46 20.21 -0.78
N ALA A 201 16.62 20.47 -2.08
CA ALA A 201 15.64 20.09 -3.08
C ALA A 201 15.47 18.56 -3.17
N ALA A 202 16.56 17.80 -3.09
CA ALA A 202 16.53 16.35 -3.05
C ALA A 202 15.78 15.82 -1.82
N HIS A 203 16.03 16.38 -0.63
CA HIS A 203 15.29 16.09 0.58
C HIS A 203 13.80 16.40 0.42
N ALA A 204 13.43 17.55 -0.15
CA ALA A 204 12.02 17.89 -0.37
C ALA A 204 11.29 16.86 -1.26
N VAL A 205 11.95 16.38 -2.31
CA VAL A 205 11.43 15.30 -3.17
C VAL A 205 11.30 13.99 -2.41
N ALA A 206 12.30 13.62 -1.61
CA ALA A 206 12.27 12.40 -0.80
C ALA A 206 11.15 12.46 0.26
N ALA A 207 10.96 13.59 0.92
CA ALA A 207 9.92 13.81 1.91
C ALA A 207 8.51 13.74 1.29
N GLU A 208 8.31 14.18 0.04
CA GLU A 208 7.02 13.99 -0.64
C GLU A 208 6.75 12.52 -0.96
N ARG A 209 7.78 11.76 -1.37
CA ARG A 209 7.65 10.31 -1.60
C ARG A 209 7.36 9.56 -0.30
N GLU A 210 7.97 9.96 0.81
CA GLU A 210 7.65 9.43 2.13
C GLU A 210 6.17 9.69 2.46
N ARG A 211 5.68 10.93 2.28
CA ARG A 211 4.27 11.26 2.53
C ARG A 211 3.30 10.47 1.65
N SER A 212 3.63 10.26 0.36
CA SER A 212 2.77 9.49 -0.54
C SER A 212 2.75 8.01 -0.18
N THR A 213 3.91 7.41 0.11
CA THR A 213 4.00 5.99 0.51
C THR A 213 3.38 5.74 1.88
N TRP A 214 3.46 6.71 2.80
CA TRP A 214 2.75 6.68 4.08
C TRP A 214 1.24 6.60 3.88
N ARG A 215 0.67 7.51 3.06
CA ARG A 215 -0.76 7.51 2.74
C ARG A 215 -1.20 6.17 2.14
N ASP A 216 -0.43 5.65 1.20
CA ASP A 216 -0.69 4.35 0.59
C ASP A 216 -0.64 3.20 1.59
N ALA A 217 0.31 3.22 2.53
CA ALA A 217 0.40 2.24 3.61
C ALA A 217 -0.80 2.31 4.56
N GLU A 218 -1.24 3.51 4.92
CA GLU A 218 -2.42 3.71 5.77
C GLU A 218 -3.70 3.21 5.10
N VAL A 219 -3.90 3.51 3.82
CA VAL A 219 -5.05 3.00 3.04
C VAL A 219 -5.03 1.48 2.97
N ALA A 220 -3.87 0.88 2.68
CA ALA A 220 -3.74 -0.57 2.63
C ALA A 220 -3.98 -1.23 4.00
N ALA A 221 -3.49 -0.61 5.09
CA ALA A 221 -3.71 -1.07 6.45
C ALA A 221 -5.19 -0.98 6.86
N ALA A 222 -5.89 0.10 6.48
CA ALA A 222 -7.32 0.24 6.73
C ALA A 222 -8.14 -0.81 5.98
N ALA A 223 -7.84 -1.03 4.70
CA ALA A 223 -8.48 -2.09 3.91
C ALA A 223 -8.25 -3.49 4.52
N ALA A 224 -7.03 -3.78 4.97
CA ALA A 224 -6.71 -5.05 5.61
C ALA A 224 -7.43 -5.25 6.95
N ARG A 225 -7.67 -4.18 7.72
CA ARG A 225 -8.47 -4.23 8.95
C ARG A 225 -9.94 -4.50 8.62
N SER A 226 -10.52 -3.74 7.70
CA SER A 226 -11.91 -3.89 7.29
C SER A 226 -12.21 -5.30 6.74
N LEU A 227 -11.35 -5.85 5.89
CA LEU A 227 -11.52 -7.20 5.37
C LEU A 227 -11.36 -8.28 6.44
N ARG A 228 -10.50 -8.07 7.45
CA ARG A 228 -10.35 -9.00 8.58
C ARG A 228 -11.61 -9.01 9.44
N GLU A 229 -12.19 -7.84 9.69
CA GLU A 229 -13.46 -7.71 10.41
C GLU A 229 -14.59 -8.40 9.65
N GLU A 230 -14.67 -8.21 8.32
CA GLU A 230 -15.68 -8.89 7.50
C GLU A 230 -15.46 -10.40 7.45
N ALA A 231 -14.21 -10.88 7.37
CA ALA A 231 -13.90 -12.31 7.42
C ALA A 231 -14.37 -12.93 8.74
N PHE A 232 -14.14 -12.23 9.86
CA PHE A 232 -14.61 -12.65 11.17
C PHE A 232 -16.14 -12.66 11.28
N ALA A 233 -16.81 -11.63 10.75
CA ALA A 233 -18.26 -11.55 10.70
C ALA A 233 -18.86 -12.67 9.83
N ALA A 234 -18.28 -12.93 8.66
CA ALA A 234 -18.69 -14.00 7.76
C ALA A 234 -18.54 -15.38 8.42
N ALA A 235 -17.40 -15.66 9.06
CA ALA A 235 -17.18 -16.89 9.80
C ALA A 235 -18.19 -17.08 10.94
N SER A 236 -18.52 -15.99 11.66
CA SER A 236 -19.51 -16.00 12.74
C SER A 236 -20.92 -16.31 12.23
N ARG A 237 -21.34 -15.71 11.11
CA ARG A 237 -22.63 -16.00 10.45
C ARG A 237 -22.72 -17.46 10.00
N THR A 238 -21.64 -17.98 9.42
CA THR A 238 -21.53 -19.39 9.01
C THR A 238 -21.65 -20.35 10.20
N ALA A 239 -20.96 -20.07 11.31
CA ALA A 239 -21.06 -20.87 12.53
C ALA A 239 -22.47 -20.86 13.12
N GLN A 240 -23.15 -19.71 13.10
CA GLN A 240 -24.53 -19.59 13.57
C GLN A 240 -25.48 -20.45 12.73
N VAL A 241 -25.42 -20.38 11.39
CA VAL A 241 -26.29 -21.19 10.52
C VAL A 241 -26.00 -22.69 10.68
N ARG A 242 -24.73 -23.08 10.83
CA ARG A 242 -24.35 -24.47 11.08
C ARG A 242 -24.96 -25.04 12.36
N ARG A 243 -25.14 -24.23 13.41
CA ARG A 243 -25.79 -24.65 14.67
C ARG A 243 -27.25 -25.07 14.48
N TRP A 244 -27.95 -24.49 13.49
CA TRP A 244 -29.36 -24.78 13.21
C TRP A 244 -29.55 -25.95 12.24
N LEU A 245 -28.49 -26.41 11.58
CA LEU A 245 -28.54 -27.61 10.75
C LEU A 245 -28.42 -28.84 11.67
N PRO A 246 -29.34 -29.82 11.56
CA PRO A 246 -29.20 -31.08 12.26
C PRO A 246 -27.84 -31.68 11.91
N SER A 247 -27.06 -32.11 12.91
CA SER A 247 -25.85 -32.89 12.66
C SER A 247 -26.25 -34.04 11.76
N ALA A 248 -25.65 -34.12 10.56
CA ALA A 248 -25.86 -35.25 9.68
C ALA A 248 -25.64 -36.51 10.54
N ARG A 249 -26.73 -37.26 10.76
CA ARG A 249 -26.71 -38.49 11.54
C ARG A 249 -25.59 -39.32 10.96
N LYS A 250 -24.53 -39.52 11.76
CA LYS A 250 -23.42 -40.42 11.43
C LYS A 250 -24.08 -41.75 11.04
N PRO A 251 -23.99 -42.22 9.79
CA PRO A 251 -24.50 -43.54 9.47
C PRO A 251 -23.77 -44.51 10.40
N GLY A 252 -24.56 -45.30 11.13
CA GLY A 252 -24.10 -46.11 12.24
C GLY A 252 -22.87 -46.91 11.83
N GLY A 253 -21.87 -46.92 12.72
CA GLY A 253 -20.77 -47.84 12.61
C GLY A 253 -21.31 -49.27 12.64
N SER A 254 -21.32 -49.93 11.49
CA SER A 254 -21.24 -51.36 11.42
C SER A 254 -19.84 -51.76 11.88
N SER A 255 -19.78 -52.15 13.15
CA SER A 255 -18.77 -53.04 13.68
C SER A 255 -18.76 -54.33 12.88
N SER A 256 -17.74 -54.53 12.05
CA SER A 256 -17.34 -55.85 11.57
C SER A 256 -15.88 -55.85 11.14
N GLY A 257 -15.04 -56.31 12.07
CA GLY A 257 -13.85 -57.13 11.84
C GLY A 257 -12.81 -56.70 10.81
N SER A 258 -11.64 -56.28 11.30
CA SER A 258 -10.41 -57.08 11.15
C SER A 258 -9.23 -56.38 11.81
N SER A 259 -8.73 -57.02 12.87
CA SER A 259 -7.31 -57.07 13.21
C SER A 259 -6.50 -57.30 11.92
N THR A 260 -5.37 -56.67 11.66
CA THR A 260 -4.07 -56.92 12.32
C THR A 260 -3.04 -55.97 11.69
N GLY A 261 -2.12 -55.38 12.47
CA GLY A 261 -0.90 -54.77 11.92
C GLY A 261 -0.52 -53.40 12.48
N THR A 262 0.09 -53.40 13.67
CA THR A 262 0.90 -52.28 14.20
C THR A 262 2.39 -52.50 13.79
N PRO A 263 3.32 -51.55 14.01
CA PRO A 263 3.69 -50.49 13.08
C PRO A 263 5.17 -50.59 12.63
N SER A 264 5.52 -50.07 11.46
CA SER A 264 6.93 -49.79 11.14
C SER A 264 7.18 -48.30 11.05
N GLN A 265 7.90 -47.82 12.07
CA GLN A 265 8.49 -46.50 12.18
C GLN A 265 9.45 -46.22 11.02
N ALA A 266 9.22 -45.13 10.30
CA ALA A 266 10.28 -44.47 9.54
C ALA A 266 10.19 -42.96 9.78
N VAL A 267 10.79 -42.54 10.88
CA VAL A 267 11.05 -41.14 11.22
C VAL A 267 12.07 -40.60 10.22
N ARG A 268 11.61 -39.83 9.23
CA ARG A 268 12.46 -38.89 8.49
C ARG A 268 12.19 -37.49 9.00
N ARG A 269 12.98 -37.07 9.99
CA ARG A 269 13.12 -35.66 10.38
C ARG A 269 14.21 -35.01 9.55
N SER A 270 13.81 -34.27 8.53
CA SER A 270 14.63 -33.29 7.84
C SER A 270 14.72 -32.00 8.69
N ARG A 271 15.95 -31.61 9.03
CA ARG A 271 16.31 -30.25 9.50
C ARG A 271 16.32 -29.27 8.31
N PRO A 272 16.03 -27.99 8.55
CA PRO A 272 17.12 -26.99 8.57
C PRO A 272 16.93 -25.94 9.68
N VAL A 273 17.93 -25.65 10.52
CA VAL A 273 18.98 -24.62 10.36
C VAL A 273 18.46 -23.24 9.93
N ARG A 274 18.29 -22.35 10.93
CA ARG A 274 18.50 -20.88 10.98
C ARG A 274 18.06 -20.45 12.40
N ARG A 275 18.62 -19.48 13.12
CA ARG A 275 19.33 -18.26 12.72
C ARG A 275 20.03 -17.68 13.96
N TRP A 276 21.26 -17.22 13.74
CA TRP A 276 21.95 -16.05 14.26
C TRP A 276 21.48 -15.31 15.53
N ARG A 277 22.52 -15.05 16.35
CA ARG A 277 22.63 -14.10 17.46
C ARG A 277 22.25 -12.67 17.07
N ALA A 278 21.61 -11.96 18.00
CA ALA A 278 21.70 -10.52 18.14
C ALA A 278 21.98 -10.22 19.63
N ALA A 279 23.10 -9.52 19.89
CA ALA A 279 23.29 -8.59 21.01
C ALA A 279 24.75 -8.09 20.98
N ARG A 280 24.94 -6.90 20.42
CA ARG A 280 26.01 -6.00 20.82
C ARG A 280 25.41 -4.60 20.88
N ALA A 281 25.14 -4.17 22.10
CA ALA A 281 25.17 -2.78 22.49
C ALA A 281 26.57 -2.50 23.05
N GLY A 282 27.15 -1.40 22.63
CA GLY A 282 28.50 -0.93 22.93
C GLY A 282 28.80 0.23 22.00
#